data_AF-A0A1Y6K7H5-F1
#
_entry.id   AF-A0A1Y6K7H5-F1
#
_cell.length_a   1.000
_cell.length_b   1.000
_cell.length_c   1.000
_cell.angle_alpha   90.00
_cell.angle_beta   90.00
_cell.angle_gamma   90.00
#
_symmetry.space_group_name_H-M   'P 1'
#
loop_
_entity.id
_entity.type
_entity.pdbx_description
1 polymer ?
#
loop_
_entity_poly.entity_id
_entity_poly.type
_entity_poly.pdbx_seq_one_letter_code
_entity_poly.pdbx_strand_id
1 'polypeptide(L)'
;MILDERAVRATIAHEVAHAELRHITGAGNLFDFLRACENVLHYANPDRTITGRIAAWLLRAVLGWVNKEYLALSRQNELAADRRAATLMGQPEMARSLVLIAGGVARLRDLVFAPLESDMLGAISLPATPQQRISTHLGEIRDHDALTAAAAKTMEEEPIENPDSTHPPLRASLANLGYTALPAVDPIEAPAIGRLLSPDTARELSARLDAAWCKSAQIRVRLGG
;
A
#
# COMPACT_ATOMS: atom_id res chain seq x y z
N MET A 1 0.89 1.69 17.41
CA MET A 1 0.53 2.36 16.14
C MET A 1 1.66 3.32 15.80
N ILE A 2 2.21 3.20 14.59
CA ILE A 2 3.55 3.70 14.25
C ILE A 2 3.55 5.19 13.92
N LEU A 3 2.43 5.69 13.40
CA LEU A 3 2.24 7.09 13.02
C LEU A 3 1.57 7.91 14.13
N ASP A 4 1.79 9.22 14.12
CA ASP A 4 1.03 10.19 14.93
C ASP A 4 -0.25 10.65 14.23
N GLU A 5 -1.02 11.47 14.94
CA GLU A 5 -2.30 12.00 14.48
C GLU A 5 -2.18 12.88 13.24
N ARG A 6 -1.11 13.68 13.14
CA ARG A 6 -0.89 14.59 12.00
C ARG A 6 -0.69 13.77 10.72
N ALA A 7 0.17 12.76 10.78
CA ALA A 7 0.40 11.86 9.65
C ALA A 7 -0.88 11.12 9.25
N VAL A 8 -1.62 10.57 10.21
CA VAL A 8 -2.90 9.87 9.94
C VAL A 8 -3.93 10.81 9.31
N ARG A 9 -4.05 12.05 9.77
CA ARG A 9 -4.97 13.04 9.18
C ARG A 9 -4.58 13.39 7.75
N ALA A 10 -3.29 13.53 7.46
CA ALA A 10 -2.80 13.76 6.09
C ALA A 10 -3.12 12.56 5.18
N THR A 11 -2.94 11.33 5.66
CA THR A 11 -3.35 10.12 4.91
C THR A 11 -4.85 10.10 4.65
N ILE A 12 -5.68 10.41 5.66
CA ILE A 12 -7.13 10.49 5.47
C ILE A 12 -7.49 11.58 4.45
N ALA A 13 -6.83 12.74 4.47
CA ALA A 13 -7.05 13.79 3.48
C ALA A 13 -6.71 13.34 2.05
N HIS A 14 -5.69 12.51 1.88
CA HIS A 14 -5.35 11.88 0.61
C HIS A 14 -6.46 10.91 0.13
N GLU A 15 -6.98 10.04 1.01
CA GLU A 15 -8.10 9.15 0.66
C GLU A 15 -9.39 9.93 0.32
N VAL A 16 -9.67 11.01 1.05
CA VAL A 16 -10.78 11.92 0.74
C VAL A 16 -10.57 12.58 -0.63
N ALA A 17 -9.35 12.96 -0.97
CA ALA A 17 -9.05 13.51 -2.29
C ALA A 17 -9.31 12.52 -3.42
N HIS A 18 -9.01 11.22 -3.24
CA HIS A 18 -9.42 10.20 -4.22
C HIS A 18 -10.93 10.16 -4.45
N ALA A 19 -11.71 10.31 -3.38
CA ALA A 19 -13.18 10.36 -3.47
C ALA A 19 -13.67 11.63 -4.17
N GLU A 20 -13.14 12.80 -3.81
CA GLU A 20 -13.50 14.08 -4.43
C GLU A 20 -13.19 14.11 -5.93
N LEU A 21 -12.04 13.56 -6.32
CA LEU A 21 -11.57 13.49 -7.71
C LEU A 21 -12.15 12.29 -8.48
N ARG A 22 -12.99 11.47 -7.83
CA ARG A 22 -13.67 10.29 -8.42
C ARG A 22 -12.72 9.25 -9.02
N HIS A 23 -11.52 9.11 -8.45
CA HIS A 23 -10.51 8.14 -8.91
C HIS A 23 -11.00 6.67 -8.83
N ILE A 24 -11.99 6.38 -7.99
CA ILE A 24 -12.57 5.04 -7.78
C ILE A 24 -13.39 4.55 -8.99
N THR A 25 -13.87 5.44 -9.86
CA THR A 25 -14.79 5.08 -10.96
C THR A 25 -14.13 4.30 -12.10
N GLY A 26 -12.81 4.41 -12.29
CA GLY A 26 -12.08 3.74 -13.37
C GLY A 26 -11.97 2.21 -13.22
N ALA A 27 -11.84 1.72 -11.99
CA ALA A 27 -11.67 0.27 -11.71
C ALA A 27 -12.94 -0.55 -11.99
N GLY A 28 -14.12 0.03 -11.75
CA GLY A 28 -15.41 -0.61 -12.05
C GLY A 28 -15.60 -0.89 -13.55
N ASN A 29 -15.23 0.07 -14.40
CA ASN A 29 -15.38 -0.06 -15.86
C ASN A 29 -14.47 -1.15 -16.45
N LEU A 30 -13.26 -1.35 -15.89
CA LEU A 30 -12.35 -2.40 -16.32
C LEU A 30 -12.87 -3.81 -15.94
N PHE A 31 -13.46 -3.93 -14.76
CA PHE A 31 -14.11 -5.17 -14.32
C PHE A 31 -15.28 -5.55 -15.24
N ASP A 32 -16.14 -4.59 -15.58
CA ASP A 32 -17.27 -4.83 -16.48
C ASP A 32 -16.81 -5.20 -17.91
N PHE A 33 -15.72 -4.58 -18.39
CA PHE A 33 -15.08 -4.94 -19.66
C PHE A 33 -14.55 -6.38 -19.65
N LEU A 34 -13.85 -6.79 -18.59
CA LEU A 34 -13.34 -8.15 -18.44
C LEU A 34 -14.47 -9.19 -18.47
N ARG A 35 -15.58 -8.93 -17.76
CA ARG A 35 -16.76 -9.81 -17.80
C ARG A 35 -17.40 -9.87 -19.19
N ALA A 36 -17.45 -8.75 -19.91
CA ALA A 36 -17.95 -8.75 -21.30
C ALA A 36 -17.05 -9.59 -22.23
N CYS A 37 -15.73 -9.55 -22.04
CA CYS A 37 -14.79 -10.38 -22.80
C CYS A 37 -14.87 -11.88 -22.46
N GLU A 38 -15.11 -12.23 -21.19
CA GLU A 38 -15.38 -13.62 -20.78
C GLU A 38 -16.59 -14.20 -21.52
N ASN A 39 -17.65 -13.41 -21.70
CA ASN A 39 -18.82 -13.83 -22.47
C ASN A 39 -18.47 -14.13 -23.93
N VAL A 40 -17.60 -13.33 -24.57
CA VAL A 40 -17.14 -13.58 -25.96
C VAL A 40 -16.35 -14.88 -26.06
N LEU A 41 -15.43 -15.13 -25.11
CA LEU A 41 -14.61 -16.34 -25.08
C LEU A 41 -15.40 -17.61 -24.70
N HIS A 42 -16.54 -17.45 -24.01
CA HIS A 42 -17.46 -18.55 -23.76
C HIS A 42 -18.05 -19.11 -25.06
N TYR A 43 -18.44 -18.23 -25.99
CA TYR A 43 -19.00 -18.63 -27.29
C TYR A 43 -17.92 -18.97 -28.33
N ALA A 44 -16.78 -18.28 -28.31
CA ALA A 44 -15.62 -18.54 -29.16
C ALA A 44 -14.50 -19.21 -28.36
N ASN A 45 -14.73 -20.46 -27.94
CA ASN A 45 -13.82 -21.17 -27.05
C ASN A 45 -12.39 -21.23 -27.66
N PRO A 46 -11.36 -20.71 -26.97
CA PRO A 46 -9.99 -20.64 -27.48
C PRO A 46 -9.29 -22.00 -27.58
N ASP A 47 -9.71 -23.00 -26.82
CA ASP A 47 -9.13 -24.34 -26.91
C ASP A 47 -9.68 -25.12 -28.10
N ARG A 48 -10.88 -24.75 -28.57
CA ARG A 48 -11.65 -25.48 -29.59
C ARG A 48 -11.74 -24.78 -30.94
N THR A 49 -11.43 -23.48 -31.03
CA THR A 49 -11.64 -22.70 -32.26
C THR A 49 -10.44 -21.81 -32.59
N ILE A 50 -10.11 -21.69 -33.87
CA ILE A 50 -9.07 -20.76 -34.36
C ILE A 50 -9.46 -19.31 -34.04
N THR A 51 -10.74 -18.97 -34.26
CA THR A 51 -11.30 -17.66 -33.91
C THR A 51 -11.13 -17.34 -32.43
N GLY A 52 -11.40 -18.31 -31.54
CA GLY A 52 -11.18 -18.17 -30.11
C GLY A 52 -9.72 -17.95 -29.75
N ARG A 53 -8.77 -18.66 -30.40
CA ARG A 53 -7.33 -18.45 -30.19
C ARG A 53 -6.89 -17.05 -30.58
N ILE A 54 -7.35 -16.57 -31.74
CA ILE A 54 -7.06 -15.20 -32.22
C ILE A 54 -7.68 -14.17 -31.28
N ALA A 55 -8.94 -14.35 -30.87
CA ALA A 55 -9.63 -13.48 -29.93
C ALA A 55 -8.93 -13.44 -28.56
N ALA A 56 -8.48 -14.58 -28.04
CA ALA A 56 -7.75 -14.65 -26.78
C ALA A 56 -6.37 -13.98 -26.87
N TRP A 57 -5.66 -14.13 -27.99
CA TRP A 57 -4.39 -13.45 -28.22
C TRP A 57 -4.57 -11.93 -28.29
N LEU A 58 -5.55 -11.45 -29.07
CA LEU A 58 -5.90 -10.02 -29.15
C LEU A 58 -6.33 -9.48 -27.79
N LEU A 59 -7.15 -10.23 -27.03
CA LEU A 59 -7.57 -9.84 -25.70
C LEU A 59 -6.38 -9.69 -24.76
N ARG A 60 -5.43 -10.64 -24.76
CA ARG A 60 -4.21 -10.51 -23.94
C ARG A 60 -3.38 -9.29 -24.31
N ALA A 61 -3.26 -8.98 -25.60
CA ALA A 61 -2.55 -7.79 -26.06
C ALA A 61 -3.24 -6.50 -25.59
N VAL A 62 -4.58 -6.44 -25.75
CA VAL A 62 -5.40 -5.31 -25.28
C VAL A 62 -5.31 -5.17 -23.76
N LEU A 63 -5.43 -6.26 -23.00
CA LEU A 63 -5.32 -6.24 -21.54
C LEU A 63 -3.93 -5.81 -21.07
N GLY A 64 -2.88 -6.27 -21.75
CA GLY A 64 -1.52 -5.82 -21.46
C GLY A 64 -1.35 -4.32 -21.67
N TRP A 65 -1.94 -3.76 -22.73
CA TRP A 65 -1.96 -2.32 -22.97
C TRP A 65 -2.83 -1.57 -21.95
N VAL A 66 -4.08 -2.00 -21.72
CA VAL A 66 -5.00 -1.39 -20.76
C VAL A 66 -4.43 -1.40 -19.34
N ASN A 67 -3.76 -2.47 -18.93
CA ASN A 67 -3.11 -2.55 -17.62
C ASN A 67 -1.99 -1.50 -17.49
N LYS A 68 -1.19 -1.28 -18.54
CA LYS A 68 -0.16 -0.24 -18.53
C LYS A 68 -0.76 1.16 -18.41
N GLU A 69 -1.81 1.46 -19.19
CA GLU A 69 -2.51 2.73 -19.13
C GLU A 69 -3.20 2.92 -17.76
N TYR A 70 -3.79 1.86 -17.21
CA TYR A 70 -4.38 1.88 -15.88
C TYR A 70 -3.33 2.21 -14.80
N LEU A 71 -2.16 1.59 -14.85
CA LEU A 71 -1.07 1.87 -13.90
C LEU A 71 -0.53 3.29 -14.06
N ALA A 72 -0.40 3.79 -15.28
CA ALA A 72 -0.02 5.19 -15.54
C ALA A 72 -1.06 6.18 -14.99
N LEU A 73 -2.34 5.92 -15.24
CA LEU A 73 -3.45 6.72 -14.71
C LEU A 73 -3.52 6.66 -13.19
N SER A 74 -3.31 5.48 -12.59
CA SER A 74 -3.24 5.30 -11.14
C SER A 74 -2.18 6.20 -10.55
N ARG A 75 -0.94 6.20 -11.08
CA ARG A 75 0.12 7.07 -10.58
C ARG A 75 -0.23 8.56 -10.70
N GLN A 76 -0.89 8.97 -11.79
CA GLN A 76 -1.36 10.36 -11.93
C GLN A 76 -2.43 10.71 -10.90
N ASN A 77 -3.34 9.78 -10.60
CA ASN A 77 -4.38 9.93 -9.59
C ASN A 77 -3.78 10.08 -8.18
N GLU A 78 -2.76 9.28 -7.82
CA GLU A 78 -2.04 9.41 -6.55
C GLU A 78 -1.40 10.81 -6.42
N LEU A 79 -0.71 11.30 -7.47
CA LEU A 79 -0.10 12.63 -7.46
C LEU A 79 -1.15 13.76 -7.40
N ALA A 80 -2.32 13.56 -8.02
CA ALA A 80 -3.43 14.50 -7.91
C ALA A 80 -4.02 14.49 -6.49
N ALA A 81 -4.16 13.33 -5.86
CA ALA A 81 -4.62 13.17 -4.49
C ALA A 81 -3.63 13.82 -3.49
N ASP A 82 -2.32 13.62 -3.66
CA ASP A 82 -1.27 14.28 -2.87
C ASP A 82 -1.40 15.81 -2.90
N ARG A 83 -1.54 16.39 -4.10
CA ARG A 83 -1.72 17.85 -4.24
C ARG A 83 -3.00 18.31 -3.58
N ARG A 84 -4.10 17.58 -3.76
CA ARG A 84 -5.39 17.95 -3.18
C ARG A 84 -5.36 17.84 -1.65
N ALA A 85 -4.77 16.79 -1.09
CA ALA A 85 -4.55 16.65 0.34
C ALA A 85 -3.69 17.79 0.89
N ALA A 86 -2.64 18.19 0.16
CA ALA A 86 -1.81 19.34 0.52
C ALA A 86 -2.59 20.66 0.51
N THR A 87 -3.63 20.83 -0.31
CA THR A 87 -4.51 22.01 -0.21
C THR A 87 -5.39 22.03 1.05
N LEU A 88 -5.69 20.85 1.63
CA LEU A 88 -6.51 20.71 2.82
C LEU A 88 -5.69 20.81 4.11
N MET A 89 -4.48 20.23 4.12
CA MET A 89 -3.65 20.06 5.31
C MET A 89 -2.37 20.90 5.30
N GLY A 90 -1.98 21.45 4.14
CA GLY A 90 -0.70 22.11 3.92
C GLY A 90 0.34 21.16 3.30
N GLN A 91 1.18 21.70 2.41
CA GLN A 91 2.28 20.95 1.78
C GLN A 91 3.26 20.33 2.78
N PRO A 92 3.70 21.02 3.85
CA PRO A 92 4.63 20.43 4.82
C PRO A 92 4.04 19.23 5.58
N GLU A 93 2.76 19.26 5.94
CA GLU A 93 2.11 18.15 6.63
C GLU A 93 1.97 16.92 5.73
N MET A 94 1.62 17.12 4.46
CA MET A 94 1.54 16.02 3.50
C MET A 94 2.91 15.41 3.23
N ALA A 95 3.93 16.25 3.01
CA ALA A 95 5.30 15.80 2.80
C ALA A 95 5.84 15.05 4.03
N ARG A 96 5.57 15.56 5.24
CA ARG A 96 5.91 14.86 6.49
C ARG A 96 5.25 13.49 6.56
N SER A 97 3.97 13.38 6.23
CA SER A 97 3.26 12.10 6.23
C SER A 97 3.89 11.09 5.27
N LEU A 98 4.24 11.52 4.05
CA LEU A 98 4.93 10.67 3.07
C LEU A 98 6.26 10.13 3.60
N VAL A 99 7.09 10.97 4.22
CA VAL A 99 8.36 10.55 4.85
C VAL A 99 8.10 9.53 5.96
N LEU A 100 7.11 9.80 6.82
CA LEU A 100 6.80 8.90 7.94
C LEU A 100 6.25 7.55 7.49
N ILE A 101 5.42 7.54 6.45
CA ILE A 101 4.89 6.31 5.85
C ILE A 101 6.02 5.52 5.19
N ALA A 102 6.83 6.16 4.34
CA ALA A 102 7.90 5.47 3.64
C ALA A 102 8.93 4.85 4.61
N GLY A 103 9.39 5.64 5.59
CA GLY A 103 10.27 5.15 6.64
C GLY A 103 9.60 4.04 7.47
N GLY A 104 8.35 4.23 7.89
CA GLY A 104 7.59 3.26 8.67
C GLY A 104 7.38 1.93 7.94
N VAL A 105 7.07 1.96 6.63
CA VAL A 105 6.90 0.77 5.79
C VAL A 105 8.23 0.03 5.64
N ALA A 106 9.33 0.74 5.39
CA ALA A 106 10.66 0.13 5.30
C ALA A 106 11.06 -0.54 6.64
N ARG A 107 10.86 0.15 7.77
CA ARG A 107 11.15 -0.40 9.11
C ARG A 107 10.27 -1.60 9.45
N LEU A 108 8.98 -1.55 9.11
CA LEU A 108 8.05 -2.66 9.26
C LEU A 108 8.47 -3.87 8.42
N ARG A 109 8.86 -3.65 7.17
CA ARG A 109 9.37 -4.72 6.30
C ARG A 109 10.57 -5.40 6.95
N ASP A 110 11.56 -4.62 7.36
CA ASP A 110 12.85 -5.14 7.81
C ASP A 110 12.76 -5.81 9.21
N LEU A 111 11.98 -5.23 10.14
CA LEU A 111 11.90 -5.72 11.52
C LEU A 111 10.77 -6.72 11.77
N VAL A 112 9.71 -6.68 10.97
CA VAL A 112 8.50 -7.48 11.21
C VAL A 112 8.26 -8.47 10.09
N PHE A 113 8.04 -7.99 8.85
CA PHE A 113 7.47 -8.82 7.80
C PHE A 113 8.47 -9.74 7.11
N ALA A 114 9.68 -9.29 6.79
CA ALA A 114 10.70 -10.15 6.19
C ALA A 114 11.16 -11.26 7.16
N PRO A 115 11.41 -10.99 8.46
CA PRO A 115 11.66 -12.05 9.43
C PRO A 115 10.48 -13.00 9.59
N LEU A 116 9.25 -12.47 9.63
CA LEU A 116 8.04 -13.31 9.72
C LEU A 116 7.88 -14.21 8.50
N GLU A 117 8.14 -13.72 7.29
CA GLU A 117 8.06 -14.52 6.08
C GLU A 117 9.06 -15.67 6.13
N SER A 118 10.29 -15.41 6.58
CA SER A 118 11.30 -16.45 6.82
C SER A 118 10.84 -17.46 7.88
N ASP A 119 10.30 -17.00 9.00
CA ASP A 119 9.83 -17.87 10.08
C ASP A 119 8.62 -18.74 9.66
N MET A 120 7.81 -18.24 8.73
CA MET A 120 6.67 -18.99 8.18
C MET A 120 7.12 -20.13 7.25
N LEU A 121 8.34 -20.09 6.69
CA LEU A 121 8.87 -21.17 5.86
C LEU A 121 9.30 -22.34 6.75
N GLY A 122 8.53 -23.44 6.71
CA GLY A 122 8.82 -24.64 7.51
C GLY A 122 8.31 -24.59 8.96
N ALA A 123 7.48 -23.60 9.30
CA ALA A 123 6.83 -23.51 10.58
C ALA A 123 5.92 -24.72 10.85
N ILE A 124 6.20 -25.48 11.92
CA ILE A 124 5.32 -26.56 12.44
C ILE A 124 4.18 -25.98 13.28
N SER A 125 4.41 -24.82 13.89
CA SER A 125 3.44 -24.04 14.66
C SER A 125 3.47 -22.59 14.22
N LEU A 126 2.39 -21.85 14.44
CA LEU A 126 2.36 -20.41 14.13
C LEU A 126 3.51 -19.67 14.84
N PRO A 127 4.33 -18.90 14.11
CA PRO A 127 5.30 -18.01 14.71
C PRO A 127 4.59 -16.82 15.38
N ALA A 128 5.36 -16.01 16.13
CA ALA A 128 4.86 -14.77 16.71
C ALA A 128 4.17 -13.88 15.65
N THR A 129 2.98 -13.38 15.96
CA THR A 129 2.12 -12.66 15.02
C THR A 129 2.73 -11.31 14.61
N PRO A 130 2.30 -10.72 13.48
CA PRO A 130 2.72 -9.36 13.11
C PRO A 130 2.48 -8.36 14.25
N GLN A 131 1.34 -8.45 14.94
CA GLN A 131 1.03 -7.52 16.03
C GLN A 131 1.96 -7.69 17.24
N GLN A 132 2.30 -8.93 17.60
CA GLN A 132 3.26 -9.21 18.67
C GLN A 132 4.66 -8.65 18.34
N ARG A 133 5.10 -8.84 17.09
CA ARG A 133 6.38 -8.31 16.59
C ARG A 133 6.39 -6.77 16.54
N ILE A 134 5.33 -6.15 16.03
CA ILE A 134 5.17 -4.69 16.03
C ILE A 134 5.22 -4.14 17.46
N SER A 135 4.57 -4.82 18.41
CA SER A 135 4.56 -4.39 19.81
C SER A 135 5.96 -4.51 20.43
N THR A 136 6.69 -5.56 20.10
CA THR A 136 8.06 -5.81 20.59
C THR A 136 9.05 -4.76 20.05
N HIS A 137 8.99 -4.46 18.75
CA HIS A 137 9.91 -3.54 18.08
C HIS A 137 9.36 -2.11 17.97
N LEU A 138 8.30 -1.76 18.70
CA LEU A 138 7.61 -0.47 18.50
C LEU A 138 8.54 0.73 18.67
N GLY A 139 9.45 0.69 19.64
CA GLY A 139 10.46 1.72 19.86
C GLY A 139 11.42 1.86 18.68
N GLU A 140 11.96 0.75 18.19
CA GLU A 140 12.87 0.71 17.05
C GLU A 140 12.20 1.12 15.73
N ILE A 141 10.93 0.75 15.54
CA ILE A 141 10.17 1.13 14.35
C ILE A 141 9.91 2.65 14.34
N ARG A 142 9.70 3.25 15.52
CA ARG A 142 9.42 4.69 15.69
C ARG A 142 10.67 5.54 15.95
N ASP A 143 11.84 4.93 16.01
CA ASP A 143 13.09 5.64 16.19
C ASP A 143 13.25 6.68 15.07
N HIS A 144 13.37 7.94 15.45
CA HIS A 144 13.22 9.05 14.52
C HIS A 144 14.33 9.06 13.46
N ASP A 145 15.57 8.84 13.88
CA ASP A 145 16.73 8.86 13.01
C ASP A 145 16.71 7.65 12.08
N ALA A 146 16.42 6.46 12.61
CA ALA A 146 16.31 5.24 11.79
C ALA A 146 15.16 5.32 10.79
N LEU A 147 14.02 5.90 11.17
CA LEU A 147 12.87 6.07 10.29
C LEU A 147 13.18 7.06 9.17
N THR A 148 13.80 8.20 9.49
CA THR A 148 14.19 9.20 8.48
C THR A 148 15.27 8.65 7.55
N ALA A 149 16.25 7.92 8.07
CA ALA A 149 17.26 7.23 7.27
C ALA A 149 16.66 6.16 6.34
N ALA A 150 15.66 5.40 6.82
CA ALA A 150 14.96 4.43 6.00
C ALA A 150 14.14 5.09 4.88
N ALA A 151 13.53 6.25 5.14
CA ALA A 151 12.84 7.03 4.12
C ALA A 151 13.81 7.60 3.07
N ALA A 152 14.98 8.10 3.50
CA ALA A 152 16.04 8.57 2.62
C ALA A 152 16.53 7.43 1.71
N LYS A 153 16.84 6.27 2.29
CA LYS A 153 17.23 5.06 1.55
C LYS A 153 16.17 4.65 0.53
N THR A 154 14.89 4.69 0.92
CA THR A 154 13.77 4.41 0.00
C THR A 154 13.76 5.42 -1.16
N MET A 155 13.89 6.71 -0.88
CA MET A 155 13.93 7.76 -1.91
C MET A 155 15.11 7.58 -2.90
N GLU A 156 16.23 7.01 -2.45
CA GLU A 156 17.42 6.76 -3.26
C GLU A 156 17.34 5.49 -4.11
N GLU A 157 16.92 4.38 -3.49
CA GLU A 157 16.93 3.04 -4.08
C GLU A 157 15.68 2.72 -4.91
N GLU A 158 14.57 3.41 -4.67
CA GLU A 158 13.31 3.13 -5.35
C GLU A 158 13.45 3.45 -6.86
N PRO A 159 13.11 2.51 -7.75
CA PRO A 159 13.20 2.74 -9.20
C PRO A 159 12.40 3.97 -9.60
N ILE A 160 12.96 4.80 -10.48
CA ILE A 160 12.27 5.99 -11.03
C ILE A 160 10.96 5.58 -11.71
N GLU A 161 10.95 4.41 -12.35
CA GLU A 161 9.75 3.80 -12.88
C GLU A 161 9.71 2.33 -12.46
N ASN A 162 8.68 1.96 -11.70
CA ASN A 162 8.30 0.57 -11.52
C ASN A 162 7.03 0.32 -12.36
N PRO A 163 7.14 -0.42 -13.50
CA PRO A 163 6.03 -0.62 -14.40
C PRO A 163 4.87 -1.39 -13.78
N ASP A 164 5.10 -2.09 -12.66
CA ASP A 164 4.12 -2.93 -11.96
C ASP A 164 3.54 -2.25 -10.71
N SER A 165 3.93 -1.00 -10.42
CA SER A 165 3.43 -0.24 -9.26
C SER A 165 2.30 0.72 -9.63
N THR A 166 1.23 0.70 -8.83
CA THR A 166 0.12 1.67 -8.85
C THR A 166 0.51 3.00 -8.20
N HIS A 167 1.51 2.99 -7.31
CA HIS A 167 1.97 4.16 -6.57
C HIS A 167 3.21 4.76 -7.22
N PRO A 168 3.29 6.10 -7.31
CA PRO A 168 4.50 6.79 -7.74
C PRO A 168 5.62 6.60 -6.70
N PRO A 169 6.90 6.66 -7.11
CA PRO A 169 8.01 6.64 -6.16
C PRO A 169 7.95 7.82 -5.19
N LEU A 170 8.49 7.65 -3.98
CA LEU A 170 8.51 8.69 -2.94
C LEU A 170 9.08 10.01 -3.47
N ARG A 171 10.15 9.94 -4.28
CA ARG A 171 10.77 11.11 -4.91
C ARG A 171 9.79 11.88 -5.79
N ALA A 172 8.95 11.18 -6.54
CA ALA A 172 7.96 11.80 -7.41
C ALA A 172 6.82 12.46 -6.59
N SER A 173 6.32 11.79 -5.55
CA SER A 173 5.33 12.38 -4.64
C SER A 173 5.85 13.63 -3.92
N LEU A 174 7.09 13.61 -3.42
CA LEU A 174 7.72 14.78 -2.80
C LEU A 174 7.96 15.92 -3.80
N ALA A 175 8.45 15.62 -5.00
CA ALA A 175 8.64 16.62 -6.06
C ALA A 175 7.30 17.28 -6.47
N ASN A 176 6.23 16.50 -6.53
CA ASN A 176 4.87 16.97 -6.79
C ASN A 176 4.33 17.92 -5.71
N LEU A 177 4.92 17.90 -4.51
CA LEU A 177 4.66 18.85 -3.42
C LEU A 177 5.67 20.00 -3.35
N GLY A 178 6.65 20.05 -4.26
CA GLY A 178 7.68 21.11 -4.34
C GLY A 178 9.00 20.78 -3.62
N TYR A 179 9.19 19.53 -3.18
CA TYR A 179 10.40 19.12 -2.47
C TYR A 179 11.37 18.38 -3.41
N THR A 180 12.60 18.89 -3.54
CA THR A 180 13.68 18.27 -4.33
C THR A 180 14.55 17.32 -3.52
N ALA A 181 14.46 17.38 -2.19
CA ALA A 181 15.15 16.54 -1.23
C ALA A 181 14.18 16.10 -0.12
N LEU A 182 14.58 15.10 0.66
CA LEU A 182 13.80 14.65 1.81
C LEU A 182 13.66 15.81 2.83
N PRO A 183 12.44 16.27 3.15
CA PRO A 183 12.26 17.31 4.15
C PRO A 183 12.64 16.81 5.55
N ALA A 184 13.17 17.70 6.38
CA ALA A 184 13.27 17.43 7.81
C ALA A 184 11.87 17.29 8.41
N VAL A 185 11.67 16.28 9.25
CA VAL A 185 10.37 15.99 9.87
C VAL A 185 10.52 15.93 11.38
N ASP A 186 9.51 16.39 12.11
CA ASP A 186 9.54 16.30 13.57
C ASP A 186 9.35 14.84 14.05
N PRO A 187 9.97 14.45 15.18
CA PRO A 187 9.76 13.15 15.81
C PRO A 187 8.28 12.85 16.13
N ILE A 188 7.97 11.56 16.24
CA ILE A 188 6.62 11.09 16.62
C ILE A 188 6.52 11.07 18.15
N GLU A 189 5.92 12.11 18.73
CA GLU A 189 5.75 12.21 20.19
C GLU A 189 4.76 11.18 20.74
N ALA A 190 3.57 11.09 20.12
CA ALA A 190 2.48 10.24 20.58
C ALA A 190 1.84 9.47 19.42
N PRO A 191 1.53 8.17 19.61
CA PRO A 191 0.88 7.39 18.57
C PRO A 191 -0.57 7.84 18.37
N ALA A 192 -1.03 7.90 17.13
CA ALA A 192 -2.39 8.32 16.81
C ALA A 192 -3.46 7.46 17.48
N ILE A 193 -3.20 6.17 17.74
CA ILE A 193 -4.19 5.26 18.33
C ILE A 193 -4.68 5.71 19.71
N GLY A 194 -3.78 6.29 20.51
CA GLY A 194 -4.12 6.75 21.86
C GLY A 194 -4.88 8.07 21.88
N ARG A 195 -4.93 8.78 20.74
CA ARG A 195 -5.66 10.05 20.58
C ARG A 195 -6.96 9.89 19.82
N LEU A 196 -6.96 9.04 18.79
CA LEU A 196 -8.08 8.87 17.86
C LEU A 196 -9.10 7.83 18.31
N LEU A 197 -8.69 6.85 19.12
CA LEU A 197 -9.55 5.76 19.56
C LEU A 197 -9.62 5.70 21.09
N SER A 198 -10.77 5.25 21.60
CA SER A 198 -10.85 4.84 23.00
C SER A 198 -9.93 3.63 23.24
N PRO A 199 -9.38 3.45 24.45
CA PRO A 199 -8.56 2.28 24.79
C PRO A 199 -9.27 0.94 24.52
N ASP A 200 -10.58 0.88 24.73
CA ASP A 200 -11.38 -0.33 24.49
C ASP A 200 -11.50 -0.63 23.00
N THR A 201 -11.82 0.38 22.19
CA THR A 201 -11.88 0.26 20.72
C THR A 201 -10.52 -0.14 20.15
N ALA A 202 -9.44 0.47 20.63
CA ALA A 202 -8.08 0.15 20.18
C ALA A 202 -7.73 -1.32 20.48
N ARG A 203 -8.07 -1.82 21.68
CA ARG A 203 -7.85 -3.22 22.06
C ARG A 203 -8.70 -4.17 21.23
N GLU A 204 -9.98 -3.88 21.04
CA GLU A 204 -10.89 -4.72 20.26
C GLU A 204 -10.43 -4.84 18.80
N LEU A 205 -10.15 -3.72 18.13
CA LEU A 205 -9.71 -3.72 16.73
C LEU A 205 -8.39 -4.47 16.56
N SER A 206 -7.46 -4.29 17.50
CA SER A 206 -6.19 -5.01 17.47
C SER A 206 -6.40 -6.52 17.64
N ALA A 207 -7.19 -6.94 18.63
CA ALA A 207 -7.51 -8.36 18.84
C ALA A 207 -8.21 -8.99 17.63
N ARG A 208 -9.12 -8.26 16.98
CA ARG A 208 -9.81 -8.72 15.76
C ARG A 208 -8.86 -8.88 14.58
N LEU A 209 -7.93 -7.94 14.39
CA LEU A 209 -6.91 -8.01 13.34
C LEU A 209 -5.98 -9.21 13.55
N ASP A 210 -5.50 -9.40 14.79
CA ASP A 210 -4.63 -10.52 15.15
C ASP A 210 -5.32 -11.87 14.95
N ALA A 211 -6.58 -12.00 15.37
CA ALA A 211 -7.38 -13.21 15.18
C ALA A 211 -7.62 -13.53 13.68
N ALA A 212 -7.92 -12.51 12.87
CA ALA A 212 -8.10 -12.67 11.43
C ALA A 212 -6.82 -13.13 10.73
N TRP A 213 -5.67 -12.56 11.14
CA TRP A 213 -4.36 -12.99 10.65
C TRP A 213 -4.07 -14.43 11.07
N CYS A 214 -4.22 -14.78 12.35
CA CYS A 214 -3.97 -16.12 12.86
C CYS A 214 -4.80 -17.17 12.11
N LYS A 215 -6.09 -16.90 11.86
CA LYS A 215 -6.95 -17.79 11.08
C LYS A 215 -6.39 -18.03 9.68
N SER A 216 -5.94 -16.98 9.01
CA SER A 216 -5.38 -17.06 7.65
C SER A 216 -4.04 -17.80 7.63
N ALA A 217 -3.17 -17.51 8.61
CA ALA A 217 -1.86 -18.14 8.74
C ALA A 217 -1.96 -19.64 9.09
N GLN A 218 -2.91 -20.05 9.93
CA GLN A 218 -3.13 -21.46 10.27
C GLN A 218 -3.51 -22.30 9.05
N ILE A 219 -4.33 -21.75 8.16
CA ILE A 219 -4.69 -22.42 6.91
C ILE A 219 -3.43 -22.67 6.08
N ARG A 220 -2.55 -21.67 5.96
CA ARG A 220 -1.31 -21.76 5.19
C ARG A 220 -0.32 -22.76 5.79
N VAL A 221 -0.15 -22.77 7.12
CA VAL A 221 0.72 -23.73 7.83
C VAL A 221 0.19 -25.17 7.70
N ARG A 222 -1.13 -25.38 7.79
CA ARG A 222 -1.73 -26.72 7.67
C ARG A 222 -1.67 -27.30 6.24
N LEU A 223 -1.65 -26.46 5.22
CA LEU A 223 -1.55 -26.89 3.81
C LEU A 223 -0.10 -27.11 3.35
N GLY A 224 0.89 -26.70 4.14
CA GLY A 224 2.32 -26.80 3.85
C GLY A 224 3.07 -27.83 4.69
N GLY A 225 2.36 -28.80 5.29
CA GLY A 225 2.92 -29.97 5.98
C GLY A 225 2.76 -31.25 5.16
#